data_AF-A0A2T6JXG4-F1
#
_entry.id   AF-A0A2T6JXG4-F1
#
_cell.length_a   1.000
_cell.length_b   1.000
_cell.length_c   1.000
_cell.angle_alpha   90.00
_cell.angle_beta   90.00
_cell.angle_gamma   90.00
#
_symmetry.space_group_name_H-M   'P 1'
#
loop_
_entity.id
_entity.type
_entity.pdbx_description
1 polymer ?
#
loop_
_entity_poly.entity_id
_entity_poly.type
_entity_poly.pdbx_seq_one_letter_code
_entity_poly.pdbx_strand_id
1 'polypeptide(L)' 'MVPRIALQAFNELKKTMTVTKIYSILNIPRSTYYRWREQYPNEMKKTDLENKIGLLCKKHQYTYGYRMITGILRKEMIV' A
#
# COMPACT_ATOMS: atom_id res chain seq x y z
N MET A 1 -16.64 -16.79 1.09
CA MET A 1 -16.45 -15.35 1.38
C MET A 1 -16.27 -14.61 0.06
N VAL A 2 -17.06 -13.57 -0.21
CA VAL A 2 -16.93 -12.79 -1.46
C VAL A 2 -15.69 -11.89 -1.36
N PRO A 3 -14.76 -11.90 -2.34
CA PRO A 3 -13.49 -11.16 -2.28
C PRO A 3 -13.66 -9.68 -1.95
N ARG A 4 -14.65 -9.01 -2.56
CA ARG A 4 -14.94 -7.60 -2.36
C ARG A 4 -15.35 -7.26 -0.92
N ILE A 5 -16.21 -8.08 -0.30
CA ILE A 5 -16.68 -7.88 1.09
C ILE A 5 -15.50 -8.10 2.06
N ALA A 6 -14.68 -9.12 1.81
CA ALA A 6 -13.49 -9.37 2.61
C ALA A 6 -12.47 -8.23 2.56
N LEU A 7 -12.23 -7.65 1.37
CA LEU A 7 -11.33 -6.51 1.21
C LEU A 7 -11.86 -5.25 1.92
N GLN A 8 -13.16 -4.99 1.86
CA GLN A 8 -13.78 -3.87 2.57
C GLN A 8 -13.69 -4.04 4.09
N ALA A 9 -14.04 -5.23 4.60
CA ALA A 9 -13.91 -5.56 6.02
C ALA A 9 -12.46 -5.45 6.48
N PHE A 10 -11.50 -5.92 5.68
CA PHE A 10 -10.07 -5.79 5.98
C PHE A 10 -9.65 -4.33 6.12
N ASN A 11 -10.09 -3.44 5.23
CA ASN A 11 -9.74 -2.02 5.28
C ASN A 11 -10.29 -1.31 6.54
N GLU A 12 -11.51 -1.65 6.96
CA GLU A 12 -12.08 -1.12 8.20
C GLU A 12 -11.34 -1.65 9.44
N LEU A 13 -11.10 -2.96 9.50
CA LEU A 13 -10.40 -3.59 10.62
C LEU A 13 -8.94 -3.12 10.75
N LYS A 14 -8.26 -2.83 9.62
CA LYS A 14 -6.88 -2.34 9.61
C LYS A 14 -6.71 -1.02 10.39
N LYS A 15 -7.75 -0.21 10.53
CA LYS A 15 -7.71 1.04 11.30
C LYS A 15 -7.60 0.79 12.81
N THR A 16 -8.04 -0.37 13.30
CA THR A 16 -8.21 -0.64 14.73
C THR A 16 -7.30 -1.76 15.25
N MET A 17 -6.86 -2.68 14.39
CA MET A 17 -6.14 -3.88 14.82
C MET A 17 -4.99 -4.28 13.87
N THR A 18 -4.10 -5.12 14.39
CA THR A 18 -2.94 -5.63 13.64
C THR A 18 -3.35 -6.59 12.53
N VAL A 19 -2.66 -6.50 11.40
CA VAL A 19 -2.90 -7.30 10.19
C VAL A 19 -2.90 -8.82 10.44
N THR A 20 -2.06 -9.31 11.33
CA THR A 20 -2.02 -10.73 11.72
C THR A 20 -3.32 -11.22 12.34
N LYS A 21 -3.92 -10.40 13.21
CA LYS A 21 -5.18 -10.71 13.90
C LYS A 21 -6.37 -10.67 12.93
N ILE A 22 -6.32 -9.76 11.96
CA ILE A 22 -7.34 -9.64 10.91
C ILE A 22 -7.44 -10.93 10.08
N TYR A 23 -6.31 -11.50 9.65
CA TYR A 23 -6.33 -12.77 8.89
C TYR A 23 -6.94 -13.92 9.70
N SER A 24 -6.67 -13.96 11.01
CA SER A 24 -7.25 -14.95 11.91
C SER A 24 -8.76 -14.80 12.06
N ILE A 25 -9.26 -13.57 12.18
CA ILE A 25 -10.69 -13.28 12.33
C ILE A 25 -11.45 -13.54 11.02
N LEU A 26 -10.88 -13.09 9.89
CA LEU A 26 -11.45 -13.29 8.57
C LEU A 26 -11.32 -14.74 8.09
N ASN A 27 -10.50 -15.56 8.76
CA ASN A 27 -10.17 -16.93 8.40
C ASN A 27 -9.71 -17.06 6.93
N ILE A 28 -8.87 -16.10 6.50
CA ILE A 28 -8.38 -16.00 5.12
C ILE A 28 -6.85 -16.07 5.11
N PRO A 29 -6.24 -16.95 4.30
CA PRO A 29 -4.80 -16.96 4.11
C PRO A 29 -4.28 -15.64 3.56
N ARG A 30 -3.08 -15.24 3.99
CA ARG A 30 -2.40 -14.03 3.50
C ARG A 30 -2.32 -14.04 1.96
N SER A 31 -1.92 -15.14 1.36
CA SER A 31 -1.80 -15.27 -0.11
C SER A 31 -3.11 -14.97 -0.84
N THR A 32 -4.24 -15.48 -0.32
CA THR A 32 -5.58 -15.25 -0.88
C THR A 32 -5.96 -13.77 -0.84
N TYR A 33 -5.67 -13.09 0.28
CA TYR A 33 -5.89 -11.64 0.39
C TYR A 33 -5.10 -10.86 -0.67
N TYR A 34 -3.81 -11.16 -0.86
CA TYR A 34 -2.98 -10.46 -1.84
C TYR A 34 -3.46 -10.73 -3.28
N ARG A 35 -3.84 -11.97 -3.62
CA ARG A 35 -4.41 -12.29 -4.94
C ARG A 35 -5.70 -11.51 -5.21
N TRP A 36 -6.59 -11.44 -4.23
CA TRP A 36 -7.83 -10.67 -4.36
C TRP A 36 -7.57 -9.17 -4.49
N ARG A 37 -6.58 -8.64 -3.79
CA ARG A 37 -6.17 -7.23 -3.91
C ARG A 37 -5.66 -6.88 -5.31
N GLU A 38 -5.06 -7.82 -6.03
CA GLU A 38 -4.60 -7.64 -7.40
C GLU A 38 -5.74 -7.74 -8.42
N GLN A 39 -6.66 -8.70 -8.22
CA GLN A 39 -7.82 -8.92 -9.09
C GLN A 39 -8.88 -7.83 -8.95
N TYR A 40 -9.04 -7.30 -7.73
CA TYR A 40 -9.90 -6.17 -7.42
C TYR A 40 -8.97 -5.06 -6.97
N PRO A 41 -8.35 -4.32 -7.91
CA PRO A 41 -7.56 -3.16 -7.56
C PRO A 41 -8.49 -2.21 -6.82
N ASN A 42 -8.38 -2.23 -5.50
CA ASN A 42 -9.02 -1.24 -4.66
C ASN A 42 -8.59 0.11 -5.23
N GLU A 43 -9.52 1.05 -5.34
CA GLU A 43 -9.21 2.47 -5.39
C GLU A 43 -8.60 2.92 -4.04
N MET A 44 -7.72 2.12 -3.45
CA MET A 44 -6.76 2.58 -2.46
C MET A 44 -5.89 3.55 -3.23
N LYS A 45 -6.37 4.80 -3.26
CA LYS A 45 -5.64 5.94 -3.79
C LYS A 45 -4.24 5.81 -3.22
N LYS A 46 -3.26 5.67 -4.11
CA LYS A 46 -1.87 5.80 -3.73
C LYS A 46 -1.78 7.06 -2.91
N THR A 47 -1.21 6.96 -1.71
CA THR A 47 -1.02 8.13 -0.86
C THR A 47 -0.28 9.17 -1.70
N ASP A 48 -0.54 10.46 -1.50
CA ASP A 48 0.12 11.52 -2.28
C ASP A 48 1.65 11.37 -2.28
N LEU A 49 2.20 10.86 -1.18
CA LEU A 49 3.60 10.49 -1.01
C LEU A 49 4.05 9.35 -1.94
N GLU A 50 3.25 8.29 -2.13
CA GLU A 50 3.56 7.19 -3.04
C GLU A 50 3.54 7.65 -4.51
N ASN A 51 2.59 8.52 -4.86
CA ASN A 51 2.55 9.13 -6.19
C ASN A 51 3.79 10.00 -6.43
N LYS A 52 4.16 10.81 -5.44
CA LYS A 52 5.36 11.66 -5.48
C LYS A 52 6.64 10.84 -5.62
N ILE A 53 6.78 9.75 -4.86
CA ILE A 53 7.89 8.79 -5.02
C ILE A 53 7.92 8.23 -6.44
N GLY A 54 6.77 7.78 -6.96
CA GLY A 54 6.67 7.25 -8.32
C GLY A 54 7.10 8.25 -9.40
N LEU A 55 6.72 9.52 -9.25
CA LEU A 55 7.13 10.61 -10.14
C LEU A 55 8.64 10.89 -10.05
N LEU A 56 9.21 10.93 -8.85
CA LEU A 56 10.65 11.11 -8.66
C LEU A 56 11.45 9.96 -9.30
N CYS A 57 11.02 8.72 -9.09
CA CYS A 57 11.65 7.56 -9.73
C CYS A 57 11.61 7.68 -11.26
N LYS A 58 10.45 8.03 -11.84
CA LYS A 58 10.32 8.24 -13.30
C LYS A 58 11.21 9.37 -13.81
N LYS A 59 11.26 10.50 -13.10
CA LYS A 59 12.09 11.66 -13.45
C LYS A 59 13.57 11.28 -13.56
N HIS A 60 14.04 10.40 -12.68
CA HIS A 60 15.43 9.94 -12.66
C HIS A 60 15.65 8.62 -13.41
N GLN A 61 14.73 8.22 -14.30
CA GLN A 61 14.82 6.99 -15.08
C GLN A 61 15.09 5.74 -14.23
N TYR A 62 14.57 5.73 -13.00
CA TYR A 62 14.75 4.66 -12.02
C TYR A 62 16.20 4.38 -11.60
N THR A 63 17.15 5.24 -11.96
CA THR A 63 18.56 5.14 -11.54
C THR A 63 18.71 5.33 -10.03
N TYR A 64 17.84 6.16 -9.44
CA TYR A 64 17.91 6.48 -8.03
C TYR A 64 17.15 5.46 -7.20
N GLY A 65 17.90 4.73 -6.38
CA GLY A 65 17.34 3.81 -5.39
C GLY A 65 16.77 4.53 -4.16
N TYR A 66 16.23 3.72 -3.23
CA TYR A 66 15.54 4.18 -2.02
C TYR A 66 16.28 5.31 -1.28
N ARG A 67 17.57 5.12 -0.97
CA ARG A 67 18.36 6.10 -0.18
C ARG A 67 18.39 7.49 -0.82
N MET A 68 18.54 7.55 -2.14
CA MET A 68 18.61 8.80 -2.89
C MET A 68 17.24 9.48 -2.95
N ILE A 69 16.18 8.72 -3.23
CA ILE A 69 14.80 9.24 -3.24
C ILE A 69 14.41 9.77 -1.85
N THR A 70 14.75 9.07 -0.77
CA THR A 70 14.54 9.54 0.60
C THR A 70 15.30 10.83 0.89
N GLY A 71 16.53 10.96 0.42
CA GLY A 71 17.33 12.19 0.57
C GLY A 71 16.69 13.39 -0.11
N ILE A 72 16.17 13.21 -1.33
CA ILE A 72 15.45 14.25 -2.07
C ILE A 72 14.17 14.64 -1.34
N LEU A 73 13.37 13.66 -0.92
CA LEU A 73 12.12 13.91 -0.18
C LEU A 73 12.35 14.66 1.13
N ARG A 74 13.40 14.31 1.88
CA ARG A 74 13.76 15.03 3.11
C ARG A 74 14.13 16.49 2.83
N LYS A 75 14.90 16.77 1.78
CA LYS A 75 15.22 18.14 1.39
C LYS A 75 13.97 18.94 1.04
N GLU A 76 13.03 18.35 0.31
CA GLU A 76 11.78 19.00 -0.08
C GLU A 76 10.79 19.19 1.09
N MET A 77 10.89 18.42 2.18
CA MET A 77 10.03 18.54 3.37
C MET A 77 10.59 19.46 4.46
N ILE A 78 11.87 19.83 4.38
CA ILE A 78 12.55 20.73 5.33
C ILE A 78 12.44 22.20 4.89
N VAL A 79 11.95 22.46 3.67
CA VAL A 79 11.65 23.80 3.13
C VAL A 79 10.21 24.18 3.43
#